data_AF-A0A2H6LN35-F1
#
_entry.id   AF-A0A2H6LN35-F1
#
_cell.length_a   1.000
_cell.length_b   1.000
_cell.length_c   1.000
_cell.angle_alpha   90.00
_cell.angle_beta   90.00
_cell.angle_gamma   90.00
#
_symmetry.space_group_name_H-M   'P 1'
#
loop_
_entity.id
_entity.type
_entity.pdbx_description
1 polymer ?
#
loop_
_entity_poly.entity_id
_entity_poly.type
_entity_poly.pdbx_seq_one_letter_code
_entity_poly.pdbx_strand_id
1 'polypeptide(L)'
;MGDDPKTSAPSNIATNSTIFDTTQIAEARSFFQKRWQPPSGLTQTLEYSLTVDVDGSIARILPLNKPAREFIDNTGIPAIGKPFVSGNKSGQNIRIRVVFSPDGKVKTFSESE
;
A
#
# COMPACT_ATOMS: atom_id res chain seq x y z
N MET A 1 14.14 26.11 -39.40
CA MET A 1 12.81 26.41 -38.82
C MET A 1 11.81 25.46 -39.44
N GLY A 2 11.02 24.76 -38.64
CA GLY A 2 9.99 23.85 -39.15
C GLY A 2 9.63 22.71 -38.18
N ASP A 3 9.39 23.08 -36.93
CA ASP A 3 8.37 22.56 -36.02
C ASP A 3 7.96 21.07 -36.11
N ASP A 4 8.53 20.25 -35.23
CA ASP A 4 7.92 19.00 -34.75
C ASP A 4 6.98 19.31 -33.56
N PRO A 5 5.65 19.21 -33.68
CA PRO A 5 4.79 19.14 -32.50
C PRO A 5 4.82 17.70 -31.97
N LYS A 6 5.71 17.42 -31.02
CA LYS A 6 5.55 16.28 -30.12
C LYS A 6 4.36 16.58 -29.20
N THR A 7 3.16 16.26 -29.67
CA THR A 7 1.93 16.29 -28.87
C THR A 7 2.05 15.24 -27.76
N SER A 8 2.58 15.65 -26.61
CA SER A 8 2.36 14.97 -25.34
C SER A 8 0.87 15.13 -25.01
N ALA A 9 0.08 14.10 -25.28
CA ALA A 9 -1.30 14.05 -24.83
C ALA A 9 -1.34 14.18 -23.29
N PRO A 10 -2.19 15.05 -22.71
CA PRO A 10 -2.46 15.02 -21.30
C PRO A 10 -3.29 13.77 -21.02
N SER A 11 -2.70 12.73 -20.41
CA SER A 11 -3.45 11.60 -19.87
C SER A 11 -4.33 12.09 -18.72
N ASN A 12 -5.55 12.51 -19.09
CA ASN A 12 -6.63 12.87 -18.19
C ASN A 12 -7.23 11.61 -17.54
N ILE A 13 -6.39 10.80 -16.87
CA ILE A 13 -6.78 9.57 -16.14
C ILE A 13 -6.66 9.78 -14.62
N ALA A 14 -6.11 10.93 -14.18
CA ALA A 14 -5.77 11.18 -12.77
C ALA A 14 -6.97 11.32 -11.81
N THR A 15 -8.21 11.44 -12.30
CA THR A 15 -9.39 11.61 -11.44
C THR A 15 -10.01 10.30 -10.97
N ASN A 16 -9.84 9.19 -11.70
CA ASN A 16 -10.39 7.90 -11.31
C ASN A 16 -9.41 7.06 -10.47
N SER A 17 -8.11 7.11 -10.77
CA SER A 17 -7.07 6.40 -10.02
C SER A 17 -7.15 6.74 -8.54
N THR A 18 -7.18 8.04 -8.20
CA THR A 18 -7.18 8.51 -6.81
C THR A 18 -8.35 7.99 -5.98
N ILE A 19 -9.54 7.83 -6.57
CA ILE A 19 -10.73 7.34 -5.86
C ILE A 19 -10.58 5.84 -5.52
N PHE A 20 -10.05 5.05 -6.45
CA PHE A 20 -9.79 3.62 -6.21
C PHE A 20 -8.58 3.39 -5.30
N ASP A 21 -7.53 4.20 -5.43
CA ASP A 21 -6.40 4.23 -4.50
C ASP A 21 -6.91 4.44 -3.08
N THR A 22 -7.78 5.45 -2.89
CA THR A 22 -8.39 5.76 -1.60
C THR A 22 -9.20 4.59 -1.06
N THR A 23 -9.88 3.83 -1.92
CA THR A 23 -10.65 2.64 -1.53
C THR A 23 -9.72 1.53 -1.04
N GLN A 24 -8.72 1.15 -1.85
CA GLN A 24 -7.76 0.11 -1.49
C GLN A 24 -6.96 0.47 -0.22
N ILE A 25 -6.58 1.74 -0.05
CA ILE A 25 -5.90 2.24 1.15
C ILE A 25 -6.81 2.15 2.39
N ALA A 26 -8.09 2.48 2.25
CA ALA A 26 -9.07 2.41 3.33
C ALA A 26 -9.39 0.96 3.73
N GLU A 27 -9.50 0.05 2.76
CA GLU A 27 -9.66 -1.39 2.99
C GLU A 27 -8.43 -1.97 3.68
N ALA A 28 -7.22 -1.66 3.19
CA ALA A 28 -5.96 -2.03 3.82
C ALA A 28 -5.90 -1.57 5.29
N ARG A 29 -6.29 -0.30 5.54
CA ARG A 29 -6.37 0.24 6.90
C ARG A 29 -7.29 -0.59 7.77
N SER A 30 -8.50 -0.84 7.27
CA SER A 30 -9.55 -1.54 8.01
C SER A 30 -9.18 -2.99 8.28
N PHE A 31 -8.53 -3.66 7.32
CA PHE A 31 -8.02 -5.02 7.46
C PHE A 31 -7.00 -5.11 8.58
N PHE A 32 -6.00 -4.21 8.59
CA PHE A 32 -4.95 -4.21 9.59
C PHE A 32 -5.42 -3.70 10.95
N GLN A 33 -6.27 -2.68 11.01
CA GLN A 33 -6.81 -2.17 12.28
C GLN A 33 -7.58 -3.23 13.06
N LYS A 34 -8.21 -4.20 12.37
CA LYS A 34 -8.92 -5.32 13.01
C LYS A 34 -8.02 -6.46 13.46
N ARG A 35 -6.83 -6.60 12.86
CA ARG A 35 -5.92 -7.75 13.07
C ARG A 35 -4.65 -7.40 13.83
N TRP A 36 -4.24 -6.14 13.78
CA TRP A 36 -2.99 -5.69 14.37
C TRP A 36 -3.10 -5.76 15.89
N GLN A 37 -2.27 -6.61 16.46
CA GLN A 37 -2.03 -6.67 17.88
C GLN A 37 -0.53 -6.49 18.10
N PRO A 38 -0.09 -5.40 18.73
CA PRO A 38 1.32 -5.10 18.85
C PRO A 38 2.01 -6.19 19.70
N PRO A 39 3.09 -6.82 19.20
CA PRO A 39 3.80 -7.84 19.94
C PRO A 39 4.51 -7.23 21.16
N SER A 40 4.61 -8.00 22.24
CA SER A 40 5.35 -7.59 23.43
C SER A 40 6.81 -7.29 23.08
N GLY A 41 7.28 -6.10 23.46
CA GLY A 41 8.65 -5.65 23.14
C GLY A 41 8.74 -4.76 21.90
N LEU A 42 7.63 -4.51 21.18
CA LEU A 42 7.64 -3.51 20.12
C LEU A 42 7.75 -2.09 20.71
N THR A 43 8.89 -1.44 20.51
CA THR A 43 9.14 -0.06 20.98
C THR A 43 9.09 0.97 19.86
N GLN A 44 9.20 0.52 18.61
CA GLN A 44 9.24 1.37 17.42
C GLN A 44 8.08 1.00 16.48
N THR A 45 7.67 1.92 15.62
CA THR A 45 6.67 1.63 14.58
C THR A 45 7.24 0.66 13.56
N LEU A 46 6.40 -0.21 12.99
CA LEU A 46 6.78 -1.04 11.84
C LEU A 46 6.30 -0.36 10.58
N GLU A 47 7.20 -0.14 9.64
CA GLU A 47 6.89 0.54 8.39
C GLU A 47 7.11 -0.40 7.20
N TYR A 48 6.09 -0.53 6.36
CA TYR A 48 6.13 -1.36 5.16
C TYR A 48 5.62 -0.57 3.96
N SER A 49 6.25 -0.78 2.81
CA SER A 49 5.67 -0.44 1.51
C SER A 49 5.12 -1.73 0.89
N LEU A 50 3.81 -1.78 0.71
CA LEU A 50 3.10 -2.90 0.11
C LEU A 50 2.74 -2.53 -1.32
N THR A 51 3.22 -3.30 -2.29
CA THR A 51 2.72 -3.18 -3.66
C THR A 51 1.53 -4.09 -3.82
N VAL A 52 0.40 -3.53 -4.21
CA VAL A 52 -0.84 -4.26 -4.47
C VAL A 52 -1.06 -4.32 -5.99
N ASP A 53 -1.41 -5.50 -6.47
CA ASP A 53 -1.72 -5.74 -7.87
C ASP A 53 -3.11 -5.22 -8.27
N VAL A 54 -3.40 -5.16 -9.57
CA VAL A 54 -4.69 -4.68 -10.08
C VAL A 54 -5.86 -5.53 -9.59
N ASP A 55 -5.61 -6.82 -9.35
CA ASP A 55 -6.58 -7.76 -8.78
C ASP A 55 -6.80 -7.58 -7.27
N GLY A 56 -5.99 -6.74 -6.59
CA GLY A 56 -6.08 -6.50 -5.15
C GLY A 56 -5.26 -7.47 -4.30
N SER A 57 -4.45 -8.31 -4.95
CA SER A 57 -3.50 -9.22 -4.30
C SER A 57 -2.18 -8.53 -3.96
N ILE A 58 -1.45 -9.01 -2.94
CA ILE A 58 -0.11 -8.50 -2.62
C ILE A 58 0.87 -8.91 -3.72
N ALA A 59 1.46 -7.94 -4.42
CA ALA A 59 2.55 -8.20 -5.36
C ALA A 59 3.93 -8.15 -4.69
N ARG A 60 4.11 -7.29 -3.68
CA ARG A 60 5.40 -7.12 -2.98
C ARG A 60 5.21 -6.59 -1.57
N ILE A 61 6.09 -7.00 -0.67
CA ILE A 61 6.19 -6.50 0.70
C ILE A 61 7.62 -6.00 0.91
N LEU A 62 7.78 -4.72 1.19
CA LEU A 62 9.07 -4.10 1.46
C LEU A 62 9.11 -3.50 2.87
N PRO A 63 9.83 -4.10 3.82
CA PRO A 63 10.05 -3.51 5.14
C PRO A 63 11.00 -2.31 5.05
N LEU A 64 10.53 -1.16 5.51
CA LEU A 64 11.22 0.13 5.41
C LEU A 64 12.16 0.40 6.58
N ASN A 65 11.96 -0.26 7.72
CA ASN A 65 12.83 -0.14 8.88
C ASN A 65 13.20 -1.50 9.50
N LYS A 66 14.22 -1.50 10.37
CA LYS A 66 14.75 -2.72 10.99
C LYS A 66 13.67 -3.55 11.72
N PRO A 67 12.85 -2.99 12.63
CA PRO A 67 11.85 -3.80 13.34
C PRO A 67 10.79 -4.35 12.39
N ALA A 68 10.49 -3.69 11.25
CA ALA A 68 9.59 -4.27 10.25
C ALA A 68 10.13 -5.55 9.62
N ARG A 69 11.45 -5.76 9.57
CA ARG A 69 12.01 -7.06 9.13
C ARG A 69 11.84 -8.13 10.19
N GLU A 70 11.96 -7.76 11.46
CA GLU A 70 11.93 -8.69 12.60
C GLU A 70 10.50 -9.09 12.99
N PHE A 71 9.53 -8.20 12.82
CA PHE A 71 8.14 -8.41 13.26
C PHE A 71 7.14 -8.62 12.11
N ILE A 72 7.60 -8.88 10.88
CA ILE A 72 6.71 -9.07 9.71
C ILE A 72 5.66 -10.16 9.94
N ASP A 73 6.06 -11.29 10.53
CA ASP A 73 5.15 -12.41 10.83
C ASP A 73 4.07 -12.06 11.87
N ASN A 74 4.24 -10.97 12.63
CA ASN A 74 3.29 -10.51 13.65
C ASN A 74 2.27 -9.49 13.12
N THR A 75 2.45 -8.99 11.90
CA THR A 75 1.59 -7.91 11.34
C THR A 75 0.27 -8.41 10.75
N GLY A 76 0.20 -9.70 10.42
CA GLY A 76 -0.92 -10.26 9.66
C GLY A 76 -0.96 -9.80 8.20
N ILE A 77 0.13 -9.26 7.65
CA ILE A 77 0.25 -8.98 6.21
C ILE A 77 0.08 -10.28 5.42
N PRO A 78 -0.83 -10.33 4.43
CA PRO A 78 -0.98 -11.50 3.57
C PRO A 78 0.31 -11.79 2.79
N ALA A 79 0.58 -13.06 2.54
CA ALA A 79 1.72 -13.46 1.71
C ALA A 79 1.61 -12.89 0.29
N ILE A 80 2.75 -12.80 -0.39
CA ILE A 80 2.80 -12.41 -1.81
C ILE A 80 1.93 -13.37 -2.64
N GLY A 81 1.14 -12.82 -3.55
CA GLY A 81 0.16 -13.51 -4.38
C GLY A 81 -1.16 -13.83 -3.67
N LYS A 82 -1.34 -13.43 -2.41
CA LYS A 82 -2.62 -13.61 -1.70
C LYS A 82 -3.53 -12.38 -1.83
N PRO A 83 -4.86 -12.60 -1.87
CA PRO A 83 -5.83 -11.52 -1.88
C PRO A 83 -5.71 -10.70 -0.60
N PHE A 84 -5.78 -9.37 -0.73
CA PHE A 84 -5.61 -8.45 0.38
C PHE A 84 -6.70 -7.38 0.43
N VAL A 85 -6.94 -6.71 -0.68
CA VAL A 85 -7.97 -5.66 -0.84
C VAL A 85 -8.77 -5.93 -2.10
N SER A 86 -9.80 -5.13 -2.35
CA SER A 86 -10.51 -5.20 -3.62
C SER A 86 -9.60 -4.78 -4.78
N GLY A 87 -9.75 -5.41 -5.94
CA GLY A 87 -9.03 -5.00 -7.14
C GLY A 87 -9.38 -3.58 -7.59
N ASN A 88 -8.44 -2.89 -8.23
CA ASN A 88 -8.68 -1.58 -8.82
C ASN A 88 -8.98 -1.69 -10.32
N LYS A 89 -9.78 -0.74 -10.80
CA LYS A 89 -10.06 -0.60 -12.25
C LYS A 89 -9.13 0.39 -12.94
N SER A 90 -8.11 0.89 -12.22
CA SER A 90 -7.11 1.78 -12.80
C SER A 90 -6.15 1.03 -13.73
N GLY A 91 -6.07 -0.30 -13.59
CA GLY A 91 -5.17 -1.13 -14.39
C GLY A 91 -3.70 -0.93 -14.02
N GLN A 92 -3.43 -0.33 -12.85
CA GLN A 92 -2.09 -0.05 -12.35
C GLN A 92 -1.92 -0.62 -10.95
N ASN A 93 -0.74 -1.15 -10.67
CA ASN A 93 -0.33 -1.49 -9.32
C ASN A 93 -0.25 -0.22 -8.47
N ILE A 94 -0.60 -0.35 -7.20
CA ILE A 94 -0.52 0.76 -6.25
C ILE A 94 0.48 0.41 -5.15
N ARG A 95 1.16 1.42 -4.61
CA ARG A 95 1.98 1.26 -3.42
C ARG A 95 1.24 1.85 -2.22
N ILE A 96 1.06 1.03 -1.20
CA ILE A 96 0.46 1.42 0.07
C ILE A 96 1.54 1.38 1.12
N ARG A 97 1.84 2.53 1.73
CA ARG A 97 2.69 2.58 2.92
C ARG A 97 1.84 2.30 4.16
N VAL A 98 2.24 1.31 4.93
CA VAL A 98 1.58 0.89 6.16
C VAL A 98 2.50 1.14 7.34
N VAL A 99 1.95 1.76 8.38
CA VAL A 99 2.66 2.04 9.64
C VAL A 99 1.89 1.41 10.79
N PHE A 100 2.46 0.36 11.36
CA PHE A 100 1.95 -0.29 12.57
C PHE A 100 2.61 0.34 13.78
N SER A 101 1.81 0.84 14.72
CA SER A 101 2.31 1.48 15.93
C SER A 101 2.28 0.53 17.13
N PRO A 102 3.23 0.65 18.07
CA PRO A 102 3.23 -0.14 19.31
C PRO A 102 2.02 0.11 20.20
N ASP A 103 1.34 1.25 20.02
CA ASP A 103 0.07 1.60 20.66
C ASP A 103 -1.16 0.86 20.08
N GLY A 104 -0.96 -0.08 19.15
CA GLY A 104 -2.06 -0.81 18.48
C GLY A 104 -2.77 -0.01 17.38
N LYS A 105 -2.29 1.20 17.07
CA LYS A 105 -2.78 2.00 15.94
C LYS A 105 -2.14 1.53 14.62
N VAL A 106 -2.91 1.57 13.54
CA VAL A 106 -2.41 1.36 12.17
C VAL A 106 -2.79 2.56 11.31
N LYS A 107 -1.82 3.01 10.50
CA LYS A 107 -2.01 4.03 9.47
C LYS A 107 -1.64 3.46 8.11
N THR A 108 -2.38 3.85 7.08
CA THR A 108 -2.11 3.49 5.68
C THR A 108 -2.16 4.75 4.82
N PHE A 109 -1.30 4.81 3.82
CA PHE A 109 -1.16 5.95 2.92
C PHE A 109 -0.88 5.46 1.50
N SER A 110 -1.31 6.23 0.50
CA SER A 110 -0.76 6.08 -0.85
C SER A 110 0.70 6.48 -0.82
N GLU A 111 1.54 5.66 -1.42
CA GLU A 111 2.93 6.01 -1.70
C GLU A 111 3.05 6.27 -3.19
N SER A 112 3.16 7.54 -3.56
CA SER A 112 3.61 7.93 -4.90
C SER A 112 5.12 7.74 -4.98
N GLU A 113 5.59 7.11 -6.06
CA GLU A 113 7.02 6.99 -6.38
C GLU A 113 7.70 8.36 -6.53
#